data_AF-A0A933MB52-F1
#
_entry.id   AF-A0A933MB52-F1
#
_cell.length_a   1.000
_cell.length_b   1.000
_cell.length_c   1.000
_cell.angle_alpha   90.00
_cell.angle_beta   90.00
_cell.angle_gamma   90.00
#
_symmetry.space_group_name_H-M   'P 1'
#
loop_
_entity.id
_entity.type
_entity.pdbx_description
1 polymer ?
#
loop_
_entity_poly.entity_id
_entity_poly.type
_entity_poly.pdbx_seq_one_letter_code
_entity_poly.pdbx_strand_id
1 'polypeptide(L)'
;MDSNPDELRNLLRAHADKIPPSLQRLGDALWNPDDEQLSHAACRAALPEFVDAELAGDAVAKLYPAVKHHLDRCDECGREYAELLDTAWAEQRGALVKPRAMPRPDLSFLPQPPSTRSLPEIVLEWTRRLLPTFAPGRERELAVIADTFFTRVAPLKTFELRAGAVQAMGLGRRETSPALETLAACYVATQQLVSQTTRQELDAWLAQGTFAQNVETRARDAAQQIGIPRKQAASFARAYAAQIAQDPSALKELLQ
;
A
#
# COMPACT_ATOMS: atom_id res chain seq x y z
N MET A 1 -58.10 6.78 6.59
CA MET A 1 -58.63 6.51 5.24
C MET A 1 -57.48 6.77 4.29
N ASP A 2 -56.72 5.73 3.96
CA ASP A 2 -55.56 5.83 3.08
C ASP A 2 -56.08 5.83 1.64
N SER A 3 -56.30 7.02 1.08
CA SER A 3 -56.63 7.15 -0.34
C SER A 3 -55.40 6.71 -1.14
N ASN A 4 -55.55 5.62 -1.88
CA ASN A 4 -54.49 5.06 -2.71
C ASN A 4 -54.02 6.14 -3.71
N PRO A 5 -52.74 6.55 -3.71
CA PRO A 5 -52.24 7.59 -4.61
C PRO A 5 -52.48 7.25 -6.08
N ASP A 6 -52.58 5.97 -6.43
CA ASP A 6 -52.90 5.54 -7.80
C ASP A 6 -54.38 5.76 -8.18
N GLU A 7 -55.31 5.70 -7.22
CA GLU A 7 -56.71 6.05 -7.48
C GLU A 7 -56.88 7.56 -7.71
N LEU A 8 -56.19 8.39 -6.92
CA LEU A 8 -56.15 9.84 -7.12
C LEU A 8 -55.54 10.20 -8.48
N ARG A 9 -54.46 9.53 -8.89
CA ARG A 9 -53.84 9.69 -10.21
C ARG A 9 -54.81 9.32 -11.34
N ASN A 10 -55.51 8.20 -11.20
CA ASN A 10 -56.49 7.74 -12.19
C ASN A 10 -57.70 8.68 -12.27
N LEU A 11 -58.18 9.20 -11.15
CA LEU A 11 -59.28 10.16 -11.09
C LEU A 11 -58.89 11.50 -11.74
N LEU A 12 -57.69 12.02 -11.46
CA LEU A 12 -57.20 13.25 -12.06
C LEU A 12 -57.00 13.12 -13.57
N ARG A 13 -56.49 11.97 -14.07
CA ARG A 13 -56.43 11.69 -15.51
C ARG A 13 -57.81 11.61 -16.15
N ALA A 14 -58.76 10.93 -15.51
CA ALA A 14 -60.13 10.81 -16.02
C ALA A 14 -60.88 12.15 -16.09
N HIS A 15 -60.42 13.17 -15.36
CA HIS A 15 -61.02 14.49 -15.32
C HIS A 15 -60.12 15.59 -15.91
N ALA A 16 -59.02 15.23 -16.59
CA ALA A 16 -58.02 16.17 -17.12
C ALA A 16 -58.65 17.21 -18.06
N ASP A 17 -59.64 16.81 -18.86
CA ASP A 17 -60.37 17.67 -19.80
C ASP A 17 -61.25 18.73 -19.11
N LYS A 18 -61.49 18.59 -17.79
CA LYS A 18 -62.31 19.51 -16.98
C LYS A 18 -61.46 20.38 -16.05
N ILE A 19 -60.13 20.24 -16.07
CA ILE A 19 -59.24 21.04 -15.23
C ILE A 19 -59.09 22.43 -15.87
N PRO A 20 -59.32 23.52 -15.12
CA PRO A 20 -59.09 24.88 -15.62
C PRO A 20 -57.67 25.04 -16.19
N PRO A 21 -57.48 25.79 -17.30
CA PRO A 21 -56.17 25.96 -17.94
C PRO A 21 -55.06 26.49 -17.01
N SER A 22 -55.45 27.26 -15.99
CA SER A 22 -54.53 27.76 -14.95
C SER A 22 -53.95 26.65 -14.07
N LEU A 23 -54.67 25.56 -13.88
CA LEU A 23 -54.23 24.38 -13.10
C LEU A 23 -53.54 23.34 -13.99
N GLN A 24 -53.80 23.32 -15.30
CA GLN A 24 -53.08 22.45 -16.24
C GLN A 24 -51.58 22.76 -16.25
N ARG A 25 -51.19 24.05 -16.29
CA ARG A 25 -49.76 24.45 -16.23
C ARG A 25 -49.06 24.00 -14.94
N LEU A 26 -49.80 23.97 -13.81
CA LEU A 26 -49.29 23.46 -12.54
C LEU A 26 -49.20 21.93 -12.57
N GLY A 27 -50.18 21.26 -13.16
CA GLY A 27 -50.19 19.82 -13.39
C GLY A 27 -49.01 19.38 -14.26
N ASP A 28 -48.78 20.03 -15.41
CA ASP A 28 -47.69 19.71 -16.32
C ASP A 28 -46.32 19.99 -15.69
N ALA A 29 -46.18 21.07 -14.92
CA ALA A 29 -44.96 21.35 -14.16
C ALA A 29 -44.72 20.31 -13.03
N LEU A 30 -45.79 19.78 -12.45
CA LEU A 30 -45.72 18.73 -11.42
C LEU A 30 -45.65 17.32 -12.00
N TRP A 31 -45.95 17.11 -13.29
CA TRP A 31 -46.09 15.80 -13.92
C TRP A 31 -45.65 15.81 -15.38
N ASN A 32 -44.46 16.36 -15.68
CA ASN A 32 -43.86 16.18 -17.00
C ASN A 32 -43.49 14.69 -17.18
N PRO A 33 -44.17 13.94 -18.05
CA PRO A 33 -43.87 12.51 -18.25
C PRO A 33 -42.54 12.30 -18.99
N ASP A 34 -42.02 13.35 -19.62
CA ASP A 34 -40.74 13.36 -20.35
C ASP A 34 -39.54 13.71 -19.46
N ASP A 35 -39.77 14.06 -18.18
CA ASP A 35 -38.67 14.12 -17.22
C ASP A 35 -38.17 12.69 -17.01
N GLU A 36 -37.01 12.38 -17.58
CA GLU A 36 -36.33 11.09 -17.45
C GLU A 36 -36.27 10.73 -15.97
N GLN A 37 -37.15 9.81 -15.56
CA GLN A 37 -37.33 9.47 -14.15
C GLN A 37 -36.04 8.81 -13.69
N LEU A 38 -35.26 9.55 -12.90
CA LEU A 38 -34.07 9.02 -12.26
C LEU A 38 -34.46 7.75 -11.49
N SER A 39 -33.85 6.62 -11.85
CA SER A 39 -34.11 5.36 -11.16
C SER A 39 -33.64 5.42 -9.71
N HIS A 40 -34.22 4.60 -8.82
CA HIS A 40 -33.79 4.54 -7.40
C HIS A 40 -32.28 4.24 -7.29
N ALA A 41 -31.75 3.35 -8.14
CA ALA A 41 -30.33 3.01 -8.14
C ALA A 41 -29.46 4.23 -8.52
N ALA A 42 -29.86 4.99 -9.54
CA ALA A 42 -29.14 6.19 -9.96
C ALA A 42 -29.24 7.31 -8.90
N CYS A 43 -30.41 7.48 -8.27
CA CYS A 43 -30.58 8.42 -7.15
C CYS A 43 -29.62 8.07 -6.00
N ARG A 44 -29.60 6.82 -5.55
CA ARG A 44 -28.73 6.36 -4.45
C ARG A 44 -27.25 6.50 -4.76
N ALA A 45 -26.83 6.22 -5.99
CA ALA A 45 -25.45 6.40 -6.41
C ALA A 45 -25.02 7.89 -6.37
N ALA A 46 -25.94 8.82 -6.60
CA ALA A 46 -25.69 10.25 -6.58
C ALA A 46 -25.83 10.91 -5.19
N LEU A 47 -26.40 10.21 -4.20
CA LEU A 47 -26.64 10.76 -2.87
C LEU A 47 -25.38 11.26 -2.14
N PRO A 48 -24.22 10.56 -2.16
CA PRO A 48 -23.02 11.04 -1.48
C PRO A 48 -22.56 12.42 -1.98
N GLU A 49 -22.47 12.60 -3.31
CA GLU A 49 -22.07 13.89 -3.90
C GLU A 49 -23.11 14.99 -3.63
N PHE A 50 -24.40 14.65 -3.64
CA PHE A 50 -25.47 15.58 -3.31
C PHE A 50 -25.35 16.08 -1.87
N VAL A 51 -25.10 15.18 -0.91
CA VAL A 51 -24.91 15.50 0.52
C VAL A 51 -23.65 16.34 0.72
N ASP A 52 -22.54 16.02 0.06
CA ASP A 52 -21.30 16.79 0.14
C ASP A 52 -21.49 18.23 -0.36
N ALA A 53 -22.19 18.41 -1.48
CA ALA A 53 -22.53 19.73 -2.01
C ALA A 53 -23.47 20.52 -1.07
N GLU A 54 -24.42 19.84 -0.43
CA GLU A 54 -25.32 20.49 0.53
C GLU A 54 -24.58 20.93 1.80
N LEU A 55 -23.66 20.11 2.30
CA LEU A 55 -22.77 20.44 3.42
C LEU A 55 -21.83 21.60 3.11
N ALA A 56 -21.41 21.73 1.85
CA ALA A 56 -20.64 22.87 1.36
C ALA A 56 -21.47 24.16 1.25
N GLY A 57 -22.81 24.07 1.36
CA GLY A 57 -23.72 25.19 1.21
C GLY A 57 -24.06 25.52 -0.25
N ASP A 58 -23.80 24.62 -1.18
CA ASP A 58 -24.10 24.81 -2.60
C ASP A 58 -25.61 24.73 -2.86
N ALA A 59 -26.05 25.34 -3.96
CA ALA A 59 -27.45 25.30 -4.40
C ALA A 59 -27.78 23.94 -5.05
N VAL A 60 -27.84 22.86 -4.26
CA VAL A 60 -27.98 21.47 -4.72
C VAL A 60 -29.19 21.23 -5.62
N ALA A 61 -30.30 21.94 -5.42
CA ALA A 61 -31.48 21.85 -6.29
C ALA A 61 -31.21 22.33 -7.74
N LYS A 62 -30.22 23.21 -7.95
CA LYS A 62 -29.78 23.65 -9.29
C LYS A 62 -28.75 22.72 -9.91
N LEU A 63 -27.85 22.18 -9.09
CA LEU A 63 -26.79 21.27 -9.53
C LEU A 63 -27.31 19.88 -9.85
N TYR A 64 -28.27 19.39 -9.06
CA TYR A 64 -28.82 18.04 -9.14
C TYR A 64 -30.36 18.06 -9.15
N PRO A 65 -31.00 18.71 -10.15
CA PRO A 65 -32.45 18.88 -10.19
C PRO A 65 -33.20 17.54 -10.22
N ALA A 66 -32.68 16.55 -10.96
CA ALA A 66 -33.29 15.21 -11.06
C ALA A 66 -33.27 14.45 -9.73
N VAL A 67 -32.17 14.54 -8.97
CA VAL A 67 -32.04 13.91 -7.64
C VAL A 67 -33.01 14.56 -6.67
N LYS A 68 -33.03 15.91 -6.61
CA LYS A 68 -33.93 16.66 -5.72
C LYS A 68 -35.39 16.32 -6.00
N HIS A 69 -35.78 16.31 -7.28
CA HIS A 69 -37.13 15.95 -7.70
C HIS A 69 -37.51 14.52 -7.35
N HIS A 70 -36.57 13.58 -7.44
CA HIS A 70 -36.79 12.19 -7.03
C HIS A 70 -36.99 12.10 -5.51
N LEU A 71 -36.15 12.76 -4.72
CA LEU A 71 -36.25 12.77 -3.26
C LEU A 71 -37.56 13.39 -2.76
N ASP A 72 -38.09 14.38 -3.46
CA ASP A 72 -39.39 15.00 -3.14
C ASP A 72 -40.59 14.09 -3.41
N ARG A 73 -40.41 13.01 -4.17
CA ARG A 73 -41.48 12.10 -4.60
C ARG A 73 -41.36 10.68 -4.04
N CYS A 74 -40.15 10.27 -3.64
CA CYS A 74 -39.84 8.93 -3.20
C CYS A 74 -39.42 8.93 -1.72
N ASP A 75 -40.36 8.55 -0.85
CA ASP A 75 -40.14 8.52 0.61
C ASP A 75 -38.96 7.62 1.02
N GLU A 76 -38.72 6.53 0.29
CA GLU A 76 -37.61 5.61 0.56
C GLU A 76 -36.25 6.30 0.34
N CYS A 77 -36.06 6.92 -0.82
CA CYS A 77 -34.83 7.66 -1.13
C CYS A 77 -34.68 8.90 -0.23
N GLY A 78 -35.79 9.57 0.09
CA GLY A 78 -35.81 10.70 1.02
C GLY A 78 -35.33 10.33 2.42
N ARG A 79 -35.72 9.15 2.93
CA ARG A 79 -35.24 8.62 4.21
C ARG A 79 -33.76 8.29 4.19
N GLU A 80 -33.27 7.58 3.16
CA GLU A 80 -31.84 7.26 3.04
C GLU A 80 -30.97 8.54 2.97
N TYR A 81 -31.43 9.55 2.23
CA TYR A 81 -30.80 10.87 2.19
C TYR A 81 -30.74 11.53 3.57
N ALA A 82 -31.85 11.54 4.32
CA ALA A 82 -31.89 12.12 5.66
C ALA A 82 -30.92 11.41 6.61
N GLU A 83 -30.86 10.07 6.59
CA GLU A 83 -29.91 9.28 7.40
C GLU A 83 -28.45 9.58 7.05
N LEU A 84 -28.14 9.72 5.76
CA LEU A 84 -26.80 10.05 5.28
C LEU A 84 -26.40 11.47 5.69
N LEU A 85 -27.29 12.45 5.53
CA LEU A 85 -27.07 13.85 5.91
C LEU A 85 -26.87 13.98 7.43
N ASP A 86 -27.69 13.30 8.24
CA ASP A 86 -27.55 13.29 9.70
C ASP A 86 -26.19 12.72 10.13
N THR A 87 -25.75 11.64 9.49
CA THR A 87 -24.44 11.01 9.73
C THR A 87 -23.30 11.98 9.40
N ALA A 88 -23.37 12.64 8.25
CA ALA A 88 -22.35 13.58 7.81
C ALA A 88 -22.31 14.85 8.68
N TRP A 89 -23.46 15.35 9.14
CA TRP A 89 -23.55 16.43 10.14
C TRP A 89 -22.96 16.02 11.49
N ALA A 90 -23.17 14.77 11.92
CA ALA A 90 -22.56 14.23 13.12
C ALA A 90 -21.03 14.15 12.98
N GLU A 91 -20.53 13.76 11.80
CA GLU A 91 -19.09 13.75 11.50
C GLU A 91 -18.47 15.15 11.57
N GLN A 92 -19.06 16.12 10.87
CA GLN A 92 -18.56 17.49 10.81
C GLN A 92 -18.51 18.16 12.20
N ARG A 93 -19.46 17.83 13.08
CA ARG A 93 -19.50 18.30 14.47
C ARG A 93 -18.63 17.48 15.43
N GLY A 94 -17.95 16.44 14.95
CA GLY A 94 -17.18 15.52 15.78
C GLY A 94 -18.03 14.72 16.77
N ALA A 95 -19.33 14.59 16.51
CA ALA A 95 -20.30 13.88 17.34
C ALA A 95 -20.41 12.38 17.03
N LEU A 96 -19.70 11.88 16.01
CA LEU A 96 -19.60 10.45 15.76
C LEU A 96 -18.96 9.75 16.96
N VAL A 97 -19.70 8.79 17.53
CA VAL A 97 -19.21 7.96 18.64
C VAL A 97 -18.06 7.11 18.11
N LYS A 98 -16.84 7.47 18.47
CA LYS A 98 -15.68 6.62 18.23
C LYS A 98 -15.82 5.34 19.07
N PRO A 99 -15.82 4.14 18.46
CA PRO A 99 -15.79 2.91 19.22
C PRO A 99 -14.59 2.93 20.19
N ARG A 100 -14.82 2.55 21.45
CA ARG A 100 -13.74 2.52 22.47
C ARG A 100 -12.60 1.59 22.06
N ALA A 101 -12.89 0.57 21.26
CA ALA A 101 -11.91 -0.33 20.67
C ALA A 101 -12.33 -0.68 19.23
N MET A 102 -11.41 -0.50 18.29
CA MET A 102 -11.51 -1.17 16.99
C MET A 102 -11.10 -2.64 17.19
N PRO A 103 -11.94 -3.63 16.82
CA PRO A 103 -11.49 -5.02 16.81
C PRO A 103 -10.31 -5.13 15.84
N ARG A 104 -9.25 -5.84 16.23
CA ARG A 104 -8.16 -6.13 15.31
C ARG A 104 -8.71 -7.06 14.21
N PRO A 105 -8.66 -6.69 12.93
CA PRO A 105 -9.08 -7.59 11.87
C PRO A 105 -8.24 -8.86 11.96
N ASP A 106 -8.91 -10.01 11.96
CA ASP A 106 -8.22 -11.30 11.89
C ASP A 106 -7.69 -11.48 10.46
N LEU A 107 -6.38 -11.33 10.30
CA LEU A 107 -5.69 -11.50 9.01
C LEU A 107 -5.21 -12.94 8.80
N SER A 108 -5.67 -13.91 9.61
CA SER A 108 -5.28 -15.32 9.50
C SER A 108 -5.66 -15.97 8.16
N PHE A 109 -6.64 -15.41 7.45
CA PHE A 109 -7.07 -15.86 6.13
C PHE A 109 -6.11 -15.46 5.01
N LEU A 110 -5.25 -14.45 5.22
CA LEU A 110 -4.25 -14.09 4.23
C LEU A 110 -3.21 -15.22 4.21
N PRO A 111 -2.84 -15.74 3.02
CA PRO A 111 -1.75 -16.69 2.92
C PRO A 111 -0.54 -16.04 3.57
N GLN A 112 -0.09 -16.61 4.68
CA GLN A 112 1.14 -16.13 5.30
C GLN A 112 2.22 -16.25 4.23
N PRO A 113 2.95 -15.16 3.91
CA PRO A 113 4.07 -15.30 3.01
C PRO A 113 4.95 -16.43 3.58
N PRO A 114 5.46 -17.33 2.72
CA PRO A 114 6.29 -18.43 3.20
C PRO A 114 7.34 -17.85 4.14
N SER A 115 7.40 -18.35 5.37
CA SER A 115 8.21 -17.77 6.45
C SER A 115 9.72 -17.71 6.14
N THR A 116 10.13 -18.27 5.00
CA THR A 116 11.45 -18.17 4.42
C THR A 116 11.59 -16.85 3.69
N ARG A 117 12.17 -15.85 4.36
CA ARG A 117 12.67 -14.65 3.69
C ARG A 117 13.67 -15.07 2.60
N SER A 118 13.56 -14.46 1.44
CA SER A 118 14.49 -14.71 0.33
C SER A 118 15.85 -14.04 0.59
N LEU A 119 16.91 -14.57 -0.04
CA LEU A 119 18.26 -13.97 0.05
C LEU A 119 18.27 -12.47 -0.32
N PRO A 120 17.62 -12.01 -1.41
CA PRO A 120 17.55 -10.58 -1.73
C PRO A 120 16.91 -9.71 -0.64
N GLU A 121 15.85 -10.20 0.00
CA GLU A 121 15.15 -9.46 1.06
C GLU A 121 16.04 -9.25 2.29
N ILE A 122 16.71 -10.33 2.75
CA ILE A 122 17.63 -10.26 3.89
C ILE A 122 18.83 -9.37 3.57
N VAL A 123 19.42 -9.52 2.38
CA VAL A 123 20.54 -8.68 1.95
C VAL A 123 20.13 -7.20 1.89
N LEU A 124 18.94 -6.89 1.36
CA LEU A 124 18.44 -5.52 1.27
C LEU A 124 18.15 -4.93 2.66
N GLU A 125 17.57 -5.72 3.55
CA GLU A 125 17.33 -5.35 4.95
C GLU A 125 18.64 -4.98 5.67
N TRP A 126 19.65 -5.85 5.59
CA TRP A 126 20.95 -5.60 6.22
C TRP A 126 21.70 -4.44 5.55
N THR A 127 21.62 -4.33 4.23
CA THR A 127 22.23 -3.20 3.50
C THR A 127 21.63 -1.88 3.97
N ARG A 128 20.29 -1.77 4.11
CA ARG A 128 19.64 -0.55 4.62
C ARG A 128 20.12 -0.14 6.01
N ARG A 129 20.40 -1.10 6.89
CA ARG A 129 20.92 -0.82 8.24
C ARG A 129 22.38 -0.38 8.24
N LEU A 130 23.18 -0.92 7.33
CA LEU A 130 24.61 -0.61 7.22
C LEU A 130 24.87 0.68 6.44
N LEU A 131 23.99 1.02 5.49
CA LEU A 131 24.20 2.12 4.55
C LEU A 131 24.47 3.48 5.21
N PRO A 132 23.80 3.91 6.30
CA PRO A 132 24.10 5.18 6.95
C PRO A 132 25.54 5.31 7.45
N THR A 133 26.21 4.17 7.72
CA THR A 133 27.61 4.13 8.17
C THR A 133 28.61 4.28 7.02
N PHE A 134 28.29 3.72 5.84
CA PHE A 134 29.23 3.62 4.71
C PHE A 134 28.95 4.61 3.58
N ALA A 135 27.70 5.05 3.43
CA ALA A 135 27.23 5.94 2.38
C ALA A 135 26.10 6.85 2.89
N PRO A 136 26.37 7.75 3.85
CA PRO A 136 25.35 8.60 4.44
C PRO A 136 24.64 9.45 3.38
N GLY A 137 23.30 9.51 3.45
CA GLY A 137 22.47 10.28 2.51
C GLY A 137 22.19 9.58 1.17
N ARG A 138 22.54 8.30 1.03
CA ARG A 138 22.32 7.50 -0.19
C ARG A 138 21.19 6.47 -0.06
N GLU A 139 20.33 6.59 0.95
CA GLU A 139 19.25 5.65 1.24
C GLU A 139 18.22 5.57 0.10
N ARG A 140 17.94 6.72 -0.53
CA ARG A 140 17.05 6.78 -1.71
C ARG A 140 17.66 6.09 -2.93
N GLU A 141 18.97 6.16 -3.07
CA GLU A 141 19.68 5.54 -4.19
C GLU A 141 19.63 4.01 -4.11
N LEU A 142 19.74 3.46 -2.89
CA LEU A 142 19.64 2.01 -2.66
C LEU A 142 18.36 1.40 -3.24
N ALA A 143 17.21 2.08 -3.08
CA ALA A 143 15.93 1.60 -3.61
C ALA A 143 15.94 1.50 -5.14
N VAL A 144 16.60 2.43 -5.84
CA VAL A 144 16.68 2.45 -7.30
C VAL A 144 17.65 1.39 -7.82
N ILE A 145 18.78 1.20 -7.15
CA ILE A 145 19.83 0.29 -7.62
C ILE A 145 19.55 -1.18 -7.27
N ALA A 146 18.82 -1.45 -6.18
CA ALA A 146 18.61 -2.81 -5.66
C ALA A 146 17.91 -3.72 -6.68
N ASP A 147 16.81 -3.26 -7.28
CA ASP A 147 16.04 -4.06 -8.25
C ASP A 147 16.89 -4.41 -9.48
N THR A 148 17.65 -3.44 -9.99
CA THR A 148 18.55 -3.64 -11.13
C THR A 148 19.68 -4.60 -10.78
N PHE A 149 20.26 -4.45 -9.58
CA PHE A 149 21.31 -5.33 -9.08
C PHE A 149 20.84 -6.78 -8.97
N PHE A 150 19.73 -7.03 -8.25
CA PHE A 150 19.24 -8.39 -8.05
C PHE A 150 18.75 -9.04 -9.34
N THR A 151 18.16 -8.27 -10.26
CA THR A 151 17.78 -8.75 -11.60
C THR A 151 18.99 -9.25 -12.39
N ARG A 152 20.14 -8.54 -12.29
CA ARG A 152 21.38 -8.92 -12.99
C ARG A 152 22.11 -10.09 -12.33
N VAL A 153 22.00 -10.22 -11.01
CA VAL A 153 22.68 -11.27 -10.26
C VAL A 153 21.88 -12.59 -10.24
N ALA A 154 20.55 -12.54 -10.32
CA ALA A 154 19.69 -13.73 -10.39
C ALA A 154 20.12 -14.80 -11.41
N PRO A 155 20.46 -14.46 -12.69
CA PRO A 155 20.90 -15.47 -13.65
C PRO A 155 22.30 -16.03 -13.37
N LEU A 156 23.10 -15.36 -12.54
CA LEU A 156 24.50 -15.75 -12.33
C LEU A 156 24.63 -16.99 -11.46
N LYS A 157 23.64 -17.35 -10.61
CA LYS A 157 23.54 -18.53 -9.71
C LYS A 157 24.80 -18.99 -8.97
N THR A 158 25.86 -19.35 -9.67
CA THR A 158 27.18 -19.80 -9.18
C THR A 158 28.33 -18.86 -9.55
N PHE A 159 28.11 -17.85 -10.39
CA PHE A 159 29.16 -16.92 -10.79
C PHE A 159 29.54 -16.02 -9.62
N GLU A 160 30.79 -16.15 -9.16
CA GLU A 160 31.36 -15.26 -8.17
C GLU A 160 31.36 -13.83 -8.71
N LEU A 161 30.71 -12.92 -7.97
CA LEU A 161 30.81 -11.49 -8.21
C LEU A 161 32.26 -11.05 -7.96
N ARG A 162 33.07 -11.02 -9.01
CA ARG A 162 34.43 -10.46 -8.97
C ARG A 162 34.36 -8.93 -9.07
N ALA A 163 35.41 -8.25 -8.62
CA ALA A 163 35.52 -6.78 -8.68
C ALA A 163 35.11 -6.17 -10.05
N GLY A 164 35.49 -6.82 -11.16
CA GLY A 164 35.12 -6.36 -12.51
C GLY A 164 33.61 -6.45 -12.82
N ALA A 165 32.88 -7.37 -12.19
CA ALA A 165 31.43 -7.52 -12.40
C ALA A 165 30.65 -6.37 -11.75
N VAL A 166 31.08 -5.90 -10.57
CA VAL A 166 30.45 -4.74 -9.90
C VAL A 166 30.63 -3.48 -10.74
N GLN A 167 31.82 -3.30 -11.33
CA GLN A 167 32.11 -2.20 -12.26
C GLN A 167 31.27 -2.29 -13.54
N ALA A 168 31.13 -3.49 -14.13
CA ALA A 168 30.28 -3.72 -15.30
C ALA A 168 28.79 -3.48 -15.01
N MET A 169 28.35 -3.71 -13.77
CA MET A 169 27.00 -3.40 -13.33
C MET A 169 26.77 -1.90 -13.10
N GLY A 170 27.82 -1.14 -12.81
CA GLY A 170 27.83 0.31 -12.61
C GLY A 170 27.62 1.14 -13.88
N LEU A 171 26.58 0.84 -14.67
CA LEU A 171 25.88 1.73 -15.61
C LEU A 171 26.74 2.83 -16.31
N GLY A 172 27.92 2.48 -16.83
CA GLY A 172 28.73 3.34 -17.68
C GLY A 172 29.51 4.49 -17.02
N ARG A 173 29.59 4.59 -15.68
CA ARG A 173 30.44 5.61 -15.00
C ARG A 173 31.68 4.96 -14.40
N ARG A 174 32.83 5.66 -14.49
CA ARG A 174 34.14 5.20 -14.01
C ARG A 174 34.23 5.01 -12.48
N GLU A 175 33.23 5.44 -11.72
CA GLU A 175 33.18 5.33 -10.27
C GLU A 175 31.92 4.57 -9.85
N THR A 176 32.11 3.51 -9.07
CA THR A 176 31.03 2.73 -8.46
C THR A 176 30.39 3.54 -7.33
N SER A 177 29.06 3.56 -7.29
CA SER A 177 28.34 4.21 -6.20
C SER A 177 28.64 3.50 -4.86
N PRO A 178 28.94 4.23 -3.77
CA PRO A 178 29.14 3.63 -2.45
C PRO A 178 27.95 2.78 -1.96
N ALA A 179 26.73 3.13 -2.39
CA ALA A 179 25.54 2.33 -2.08
C ALA A 179 25.55 0.98 -2.81
N LEU A 180 25.99 0.96 -4.07
CA LEU A 180 26.16 -0.27 -4.85
C LEU A 180 27.27 -1.15 -4.27
N GLU A 181 28.40 -0.55 -3.87
CA GLU A 181 29.49 -1.28 -3.21
C GLU A 181 29.03 -1.93 -1.91
N THR A 182 28.28 -1.20 -1.08
CA THR A 182 27.73 -1.72 0.18
C THR A 182 26.74 -2.86 -0.08
N LEU A 183 25.85 -2.71 -1.06
CA LEU A 183 24.89 -3.74 -1.45
C LEU A 183 25.61 -5.00 -1.98
N ALA A 184 26.59 -4.83 -2.86
CA ALA A 184 27.38 -5.93 -3.41
C ALA A 184 28.18 -6.64 -2.31
N ALA A 185 28.78 -5.90 -1.38
CA ALA A 185 29.50 -6.46 -0.24
C ALA A 185 28.57 -7.30 0.65
N CYS A 186 27.38 -6.79 0.97
CA CYS A 186 26.38 -7.53 1.74
C CYS A 186 25.95 -8.80 1.00
N TYR A 187 25.66 -8.70 -0.30
CA TYR A 187 25.25 -9.85 -1.09
C TYR A 187 26.31 -10.95 -1.11
N VAL A 188 27.55 -10.62 -1.44
CA VAL A 188 28.65 -11.62 -1.53
C VAL A 188 28.94 -12.22 -0.15
N ALA A 189 28.93 -11.40 0.91
CA ALA A 189 29.12 -11.89 2.27
C ALA A 189 28.00 -12.87 2.69
N THR A 190 26.73 -12.55 2.44
CA THR A 190 25.61 -13.45 2.75
C THR A 190 25.68 -14.71 1.90
N GLN A 191 25.95 -14.60 0.60
CA GLN A 191 26.05 -15.74 -0.30
C GLN A 191 27.16 -16.71 0.13
N GLN A 192 28.34 -16.19 0.49
CA GLN A 192 29.44 -17.01 1.00
C GLN A 192 29.06 -17.72 2.29
N LEU A 193 28.44 -17.01 3.25
CA LEU A 193 27.93 -17.62 4.48
C LEU A 193 26.97 -18.77 4.18
N VAL A 194 25.99 -18.54 3.31
CA VAL A 194 24.99 -19.56 2.94
C VAL A 194 25.62 -20.76 2.22
N SER A 195 26.60 -20.53 1.34
CA SER A 195 27.23 -21.60 0.55
C SER A 195 28.29 -22.42 1.31
N GLN A 196 28.89 -21.87 2.37
CA GLN A 196 30.05 -22.45 3.05
C GLN A 196 29.79 -22.71 4.54
N THR A 197 28.56 -22.54 5.02
CA THR A 197 28.20 -22.83 6.40
C THR A 197 26.94 -23.67 6.43
N THR A 198 27.00 -24.76 7.19
CA THR A 198 25.83 -25.58 7.49
C THR A 198 25.09 -25.04 8.71
N ARG A 199 23.82 -25.41 8.87
CA ARG A 199 23.03 -25.04 10.06
C ARG A 199 23.68 -25.53 11.36
N GLN A 200 24.28 -26.73 11.34
CA GLN A 200 24.98 -27.30 12.49
C GLN A 200 26.23 -26.50 12.86
N GLU A 201 27.02 -26.05 11.88
CA GLU A 201 28.19 -25.19 12.14
C GLU A 201 27.77 -23.83 12.69
N LEU A 202 26.69 -23.24 12.17
CA LEU A 202 26.14 -21.99 12.69
C LEU A 202 25.71 -22.14 14.15
N ASP A 203 25.01 -23.23 14.50
CA ASP A 203 24.62 -23.53 15.88
C ASP A 203 25.85 -23.74 16.78
N ALA A 204 26.90 -24.39 16.28
CA ALA A 204 28.16 -24.54 17.00
C ALA A 204 28.85 -23.20 17.25
N TRP A 205 28.90 -22.30 16.26
CA TRP A 205 29.46 -20.95 16.43
C TRP A 205 28.71 -20.13 17.47
N LEU A 206 27.37 -20.25 17.52
CA LEU A 206 26.54 -19.60 18.53
C LEU A 206 26.82 -20.18 19.93
N ALA A 207 26.88 -21.50 20.06
CA ALA A 207 27.16 -22.17 21.33
C ALA A 207 28.56 -21.84 21.88
N GLN A 208 29.55 -21.66 21.00
CA GLN A 208 30.92 -21.34 21.36
C GLN A 208 31.18 -19.83 21.54
N GLY A 209 30.22 -18.97 21.21
CA GLY A 209 30.40 -17.51 21.22
C GLY A 209 31.36 -16.99 20.13
N THR A 210 31.68 -17.79 19.12
CA THR A 210 32.59 -17.44 18.01
C THR A 210 31.86 -16.91 16.77
N PHE A 211 30.53 -16.79 16.84
CA PHE A 211 29.68 -16.37 15.72
C PHE A 211 30.12 -15.07 15.04
N ALA A 212 30.25 -13.98 15.80
CA ALA A 212 30.61 -12.68 15.24
C ALA A 212 31.99 -12.69 14.55
N GLN A 213 32.97 -13.39 15.13
CA GLN A 213 34.33 -13.48 14.57
C GLN A 213 34.36 -14.25 13.25
N ASN A 214 33.62 -15.36 13.15
CA ASN A 214 33.52 -16.16 11.93
C ASN A 214 32.82 -15.38 10.82
N VAL A 215 31.70 -14.71 11.14
CA VAL A 215 30.98 -13.83 10.20
C VAL A 215 31.85 -12.67 9.74
N GLU A 216 32.57 -12.01 10.66
CA GLU A 216 33.48 -10.90 10.33
C GLU A 216 34.58 -11.36 9.37
N THR A 217 35.20 -12.52 9.63
CA THR A 217 36.28 -13.04 8.76
C THR A 217 35.78 -13.22 7.33
N ARG A 218 34.63 -13.88 7.16
CA ARG A 218 34.02 -14.12 5.83
C ARG A 218 33.56 -12.84 5.15
N ALA A 219 32.92 -11.93 5.89
CA ALA A 219 32.49 -10.64 5.34
C ALA A 219 33.67 -9.77 4.88
N ARG A 220 34.82 -9.87 5.57
CA ARG A 220 36.06 -9.18 5.18
C ARG A 220 36.61 -9.73 3.87
N ASP A 221 36.65 -11.05 3.72
CA ASP A 221 37.14 -11.72 2.51
C ASP A 221 36.22 -11.40 1.32
N ALA A 222 34.90 -11.47 1.51
CA ALA A 222 33.90 -11.07 0.53
C ALA A 222 34.09 -9.62 0.04
N ALA A 223 34.25 -8.67 0.97
CA ALA A 223 34.46 -7.26 0.63
C ALA A 223 35.77 -7.04 -0.16
N GLN A 224 36.84 -7.76 0.19
CA GLN A 224 38.10 -7.67 -0.54
C GLN A 224 38.01 -8.27 -1.95
N GLN A 225 37.25 -9.35 -2.14
CA GLN A 225 37.07 -9.99 -3.46
C GLN A 225 36.37 -9.07 -4.48
N ILE A 226 35.50 -8.18 -4.01
CA ILE A 226 34.84 -7.17 -4.86
C ILE A 226 35.66 -5.88 -5.01
N GLY A 227 36.87 -5.82 -4.43
CA GLY A 227 37.81 -4.71 -4.59
C GLY A 227 37.72 -3.61 -3.54
N ILE A 228 36.99 -3.79 -2.43
CA ILE A 228 36.95 -2.79 -1.35
C ILE A 228 38.33 -2.72 -0.65
N PRO A 229 38.90 -1.51 -0.45
CA PRO A 229 40.18 -1.35 0.24
C PRO A 229 40.22 -2.02 1.61
N ARG A 230 41.34 -2.66 1.97
CA ARG A 230 41.50 -3.48 3.20
C ARG A 230 40.98 -2.81 4.48
N LYS A 231 41.24 -1.51 4.66
CA LYS A 231 40.77 -0.73 5.83
C LYS A 231 39.24 -0.62 5.86
N GLN A 232 38.62 -0.31 4.72
CA GLN A 232 37.17 -0.21 4.58
C GLN A 232 36.52 -1.59 4.70
N ALA A 233 37.10 -2.62 4.09
CA ALA A 233 36.64 -4.01 4.19
C ALA A 233 36.61 -4.50 5.65
N ALA A 234 37.62 -4.17 6.45
CA ALA A 234 37.61 -4.50 7.88
C ALA A 234 36.53 -3.73 8.66
N SER A 235 36.26 -2.47 8.31
CA SER A 235 35.17 -1.70 8.93
C SER A 235 33.80 -2.25 8.57
N PHE A 236 33.60 -2.57 7.28
CA PHE A 236 32.40 -3.22 6.76
C PHE A 236 32.14 -4.55 7.47
N ALA A 237 33.15 -5.43 7.51
CA ALA A 237 33.04 -6.75 8.10
C ALA A 237 32.58 -6.72 9.57
N ARG A 238 33.12 -5.79 10.37
CA ARG A 238 32.72 -5.62 11.78
C ARG A 238 31.27 -5.16 11.91
N ALA A 239 30.88 -4.15 11.13
CA ALA A 239 29.52 -3.63 11.17
C ALA A 239 28.50 -4.69 10.70
N TYR A 240 28.84 -5.41 9.63
CA TYR A 240 28.04 -6.52 9.08
C TYR A 240 27.89 -7.67 10.09
N ALA A 241 28.99 -8.12 10.71
CA ALA A 241 28.94 -9.16 11.74
C ALA A 241 28.12 -8.74 12.96
N ALA A 242 28.27 -7.50 13.42
CA ALA A 242 27.45 -6.95 14.50
C ALA A 242 25.95 -6.91 14.12
N GLN A 243 25.63 -6.58 12.87
CA GLN A 243 24.25 -6.55 12.38
C GLN A 243 23.61 -7.93 12.35
N ILE A 244 24.32 -8.96 11.89
CA ILE A 244 23.80 -10.34 11.88
C ILE A 244 23.72 -10.92 13.29
N ALA A 245 24.66 -10.57 14.18
CA ALA A 245 24.61 -11.01 15.58
C ALA A 245 23.35 -10.55 16.33
N GLN A 246 22.68 -9.48 15.87
CA GLN A 246 21.39 -9.04 16.43
C GLN A 246 20.22 -9.96 16.06
N ASP A 247 20.30 -10.63 14.89
CA ASP A 247 19.28 -11.59 14.43
C ASP A 247 19.93 -12.77 13.67
N PRO A 248 20.50 -13.75 14.39
CA PRO A 248 21.06 -14.94 13.75
C PRO A 248 19.99 -15.83 13.09
N SER A 249 18.70 -15.62 13.43
CA SER A 249 17.61 -16.44 12.89
C SER A 249 17.35 -16.16 11.42
N ALA A 250 17.50 -14.90 10.99
CA ALA A 250 17.47 -14.52 9.57
C ALA A 250 18.49 -15.31 8.73
N LEU A 251 19.71 -15.52 9.25
CA LEU A 251 20.70 -16.34 8.54
C LEU A 251 20.31 -17.83 8.54
N LYS A 252 19.73 -18.34 9.64
CA LYS A 252 19.23 -19.73 9.71
C LYS A 252 18.12 -20.00 8.70
N GLU A 253 17.25 -19.03 8.42
CA GLU A 253 16.18 -19.14 7.41
C GLU A 253 16.74 -19.37 6.00
N LEU A 254 17.95 -18.88 5.71
CA LEU A 254 18.62 -19.04 4.42
C LEU A 254 19.40 -20.36 4.28
N LEU A 255 19.73 -21.01 5.39
CA LEU A 255 20.46 -22.28 5.40
C LEU A 255 19.48 -23.44 5.19
N GLN A 256 19.61 -24.12 4.06
CA GLN A 256 18.86 -25.34 3.74
C GLN A 256 19.40 -26.55 4.50
#